data_AF-M5C067-F1
#
_entry.id   AF-M5C067-F1
#
_cell.length_a   1.000
_cell.length_b   1.000
_cell.length_c   1.000
_cell.angle_alpha   90.00
_cell.angle_beta   90.00
_cell.angle_gamma   90.00
#
_symmetry.space_group_name_H-M   'P 1'
#
loop_
_entity.id
_entity.type
_entity.pdbx_description
1 polymer ?
#
loop_
_entity_poly.entity_id
_entity_poly.type
_entity_poly.pdbx_seq_one_letter_code
_entity_poly.pdbx_strand_id
1 'polypeptide(L)'
;MEVPKPYDGIKRGKSAEQWFTRMGLYIVMNKDRFDNKDQALIWILYNMEGKAADWATPIIDNITSDKPGAPKDVVVDVTRRGEALKAD
;
A
#
# COMPACT_ATOMS: atom_id res chain seq x y z
N MET A 1 -6.97 9.77 -13.76
CA MET A 1 -5.84 10.43 -13.05
C MET A 1 -4.57 9.65 -13.36
N GLU A 2 -3.40 10.27 -13.41
CA GLU A 2 -2.14 9.54 -13.58
C GLU A 2 -1.77 8.76 -12.30
N VAL A 3 -1.09 7.63 -12.45
CA VAL A 3 -0.59 6.84 -11.32
C VAL A 3 0.50 7.65 -10.60
N PRO A 4 0.43 7.82 -9.25
CA PRO A 4 1.51 8.45 -8.51
C PRO A 4 2.83 7.69 -8.73
N LYS A 5 3.96 8.41 -8.73
CA LYS A 5 5.28 7.76 -8.76
C LYS A 5 5.43 6.78 -7.59
N PRO A 6 6.14 5.67 -7.77
CA PRO A 6 6.39 4.73 -6.68
C PRO A 6 7.05 5.38 -5.46
N TYR A 7 6.85 4.77 -4.29
CA TYR A 7 7.43 5.25 -3.04
C TYR A 7 8.56 4.34 -2.56
N ASP A 8 9.75 4.92 -2.43
CA ASP A 8 10.98 4.20 -2.06
C ASP A 8 11.13 3.89 -0.56
N GLY A 9 10.32 4.52 0.29
CA GLY A 9 10.42 4.39 1.75
C GLY A 9 11.54 5.18 2.42
N ILE A 10 12.27 6.02 1.68
CA ILE A 10 13.40 6.81 2.21
C ILE A 10 12.89 8.12 2.84
N LYS A 11 12.08 8.89 2.11
CA LYS A 11 11.54 10.16 2.61
C LYS A 11 10.26 9.93 3.40
N ARG A 12 10.33 10.04 4.72
CA ARG A 12 9.22 9.83 5.64
C ARG A 12 8.44 11.12 5.97
N GLY A 13 7.52 11.05 6.90
CA GLY A 13 6.72 12.17 7.38
C GLY A 13 5.72 12.69 6.36
N LYS A 14 5.74 14.01 6.17
CA LYS A 14 4.90 14.70 5.17
C LYS A 14 5.05 14.12 3.76
N SER A 15 6.23 13.61 3.39
CA SER A 15 6.43 13.00 2.07
C SER A 15 5.65 11.69 1.93
N ALA A 16 5.70 10.84 2.96
CA ALA A 16 4.91 9.61 3.01
C ALA A 16 3.40 9.93 3.04
N GLU A 17 2.98 10.89 3.86
CA GLU A 17 1.59 11.32 3.97
C GLU A 17 1.02 11.81 2.64
N GLN A 18 1.77 12.68 1.93
CA GLN A 18 1.38 13.17 0.61
C GLN A 18 1.29 12.03 -0.41
N TRP A 19 2.22 11.08 -0.36
CA TRP A 19 2.17 9.92 -1.25
C TRP A 19 0.93 9.07 -1.01
N PHE A 20 0.64 8.70 0.25
CA PHE A 20 -0.57 7.94 0.59
C PHE A 20 -1.85 8.69 0.22
N THR A 21 -1.89 10.01 0.42
CA THR A 21 -3.02 10.87 0.03
C THR A 21 -3.25 10.82 -1.49
N ARG A 22 -2.17 10.95 -2.28
CA ARG A 22 -2.25 10.88 -3.76
C ARG A 22 -2.70 9.50 -4.24
N MET A 23 -2.21 8.43 -3.60
CA MET A 23 -2.61 7.07 -3.95
C MET A 23 -4.07 6.79 -3.58
N GLY A 24 -4.54 7.28 -2.42
CA GLY A 24 -5.95 7.22 -2.04
C GLY A 24 -6.85 7.95 -3.03
N LEU A 25 -6.45 9.17 -3.44
CA LEU A 25 -7.18 9.93 -4.45
C LEU A 25 -7.21 9.20 -5.80
N TYR A 26 -6.08 8.60 -6.21
CA TYR A 26 -6.03 7.78 -7.43
C TYR A 26 -7.06 6.64 -7.38
N ILE A 27 -7.14 5.90 -6.27
CA ILE A 27 -8.08 4.78 -6.13
C ILE A 27 -9.52 5.27 -6.21
N VAL A 28 -9.87 6.36 -5.51
CA VAL A 28 -11.22 6.94 -5.54
C VAL A 28 -11.62 7.38 -6.95
N MET A 29 -10.70 8.01 -7.68
CA MET A 29 -10.95 8.54 -9.03
C MET A 29 -10.95 7.46 -10.12
N ASN A 30 -10.45 6.25 -9.84
CA ASN A 30 -10.39 5.13 -10.79
C ASN A 30 -11.00 3.86 -10.17
N LYS A 31 -12.10 4.02 -9.41
CA LYS A 31 -12.73 2.94 -8.63
C LYS A 31 -13.17 1.73 -9.45
N ASP A 32 -13.47 1.95 -10.72
CA ASP A 32 -13.88 0.96 -11.72
C ASP A 32 -12.74 0.01 -12.13
N ARG A 33 -11.49 0.34 -11.79
CA ARG A 33 -10.32 -0.52 -12.02
C ARG A 33 -10.09 -1.58 -10.95
N PHE A 34 -10.86 -1.57 -9.86
CA PHE A 34 -10.67 -2.45 -8.71
C PHE A 34 -11.97 -3.17 -8.37
N ASP A 35 -11.96 -4.50 -8.43
CA ASP A 35 -13.15 -5.31 -8.15
C ASP A 35 -13.47 -5.35 -6.64
N ASN A 36 -12.45 -5.20 -5.80
CA ASN A 36 -12.57 -5.26 -4.34
C ASN A 36 -11.46 -4.49 -3.61
N LYS A 37 -11.56 -4.45 -2.28
CA LYS A 37 -10.60 -3.76 -1.41
C LYS A 37 -9.20 -4.38 -1.45
N ASP A 38 -9.09 -5.69 -1.66
CA ASP A 38 -7.81 -6.39 -1.70
C ASP A 38 -7.02 -6.01 -2.95
N GLN A 39 -7.68 -5.89 -4.11
CA GLN A 39 -7.04 -5.39 -5.33
C GLN A 39 -6.56 -3.94 -5.16
N ALA A 40 -7.36 -3.08 -4.52
CA ALA A 40 -6.94 -1.71 -4.22
C ALA A 40 -5.74 -1.68 -3.25
N LEU A 41 -5.72 -2.57 -2.25
CA LEU A 41 -4.62 -2.69 -1.30
C LEU A 41 -3.33 -3.21 -1.96
N ILE A 42 -3.44 -4.26 -2.77
CA ILE A 42 -2.33 -4.79 -3.57
C ILE A 42 -1.78 -3.69 -4.47
N TRP A 43 -2.63 -2.85 -5.08
CA TRP A 43 -2.18 -1.75 -5.93
C TRP A 43 -1.33 -0.72 -5.16
N ILE A 44 -1.74 -0.34 -3.94
CA ILE A 44 -0.95 0.56 -3.10
C ILE A 44 0.42 -0.06 -2.82
N LEU A 45 0.44 -1.32 -2.40
CA LEU A 45 1.66 -2.04 -2.02
C LEU A 45 2.59 -2.30 -3.20
N TYR A 46 2.04 -2.62 -4.37
CA TYR A 46 2.79 -2.85 -5.61
C TYR A 46 3.50 -1.58 -6.10
N ASN A 47 2.95 -0.40 -5.78
CA ASN A 47 3.58 0.90 -6.08
C ASN A 47 4.58 1.34 -5.00
N MET A 48 4.97 0.45 -4.09
CA MET A 48 6.13 0.66 -3.22
C MET A 48 7.38 0.04 -3.84
N GLU A 49 8.49 0.76 -3.75
CA GLU A 49 9.79 0.33 -4.25
C GLU A 49 10.86 0.47 -3.17
N GLY A 50 12.10 0.08 -3.49
CA GLY A 50 13.24 0.24 -2.59
C GLY A 50 12.97 -0.34 -1.20
N LYS A 51 13.24 0.44 -0.15
CA LYS A 51 13.08 0.01 1.25
C LYS A 51 11.61 -0.22 1.63
N ALA A 52 10.66 0.42 0.94
CA ALA A 52 9.25 0.16 1.19
C ALA A 52 8.80 -1.20 0.63
N ALA A 53 9.42 -1.66 -0.45
CA ALA A 53 9.11 -2.99 -1.03
C ALA A 53 9.43 -4.15 -0.08
N ASP A 54 10.47 -4.01 0.77
CA ASP A 54 10.89 -5.04 1.73
C ASP A 54 9.75 -5.48 2.66
N TRP A 55 8.85 -4.56 3.00
CA TRP A 55 7.69 -4.87 3.82
C TRP A 55 6.39 -5.01 3.04
N ALA A 56 6.28 -4.42 1.85
CA ALA A 56 5.09 -4.54 1.00
C ALA A 56 4.99 -5.94 0.37
N THR A 57 6.11 -6.51 -0.09
CA THR A 57 6.17 -7.82 -0.75
C THR A 57 5.55 -8.96 0.08
N PRO A 58 5.98 -9.22 1.34
CA PRO A 58 5.40 -10.30 2.13
C PRO A 58 3.91 -10.10 2.44
N ILE A 59 3.41 -8.86 2.41
CA ILE A 59 2.00 -8.53 2.62
C ILE A 59 1.20 -8.85 1.35
N ILE A 60 1.71 -8.51 0.16
CA ILE A 60 1.09 -8.90 -1.12
C ILE A 60 1.02 -10.42 -1.24
N ASP A 61 2.11 -11.12 -0.92
CA ASP A 61 2.14 -12.58 -0.92
C ASP A 61 1.08 -13.17 0.01
N ASN A 62 0.84 -12.56 1.18
CA ASN A 62 -0.21 -13.00 2.10
C ASN A 62 -1.63 -12.77 1.57
N ILE A 63 -1.89 -11.65 0.88
CA ILE A 63 -3.22 -11.35 0.30
C ILE A 63 -3.50 -12.27 -0.88
N THR A 64 -2.48 -12.53 -1.70
CA THR A 64 -2.62 -13.30 -2.95
C THR A 64 -2.48 -14.82 -2.76
N SER A 65 -1.94 -15.25 -1.62
CA SER A 65 -1.86 -16.67 -1.28
C SER A 65 -3.20 -17.18 -0.74
N ASP A 66 -3.80 -18.17 -1.40
CA ASP A 66 -4.91 -18.99 -0.86
C ASP A 66 -4.47 -19.91 0.31
N LYS A 67 -3.40 -19.55 1.04
CA LYS A 67 -2.80 -20.37 2.09
C LYS A 67 -3.72 -20.41 3.32
N PRO A 68 -4.09 -21.59 3.82
CA PRO A 68 -4.76 -21.72 5.11
C PRO A 68 -3.87 -21.11 6.21
N GLY A 69 -4.39 -20.13 6.94
CA GLY A 69 -3.65 -19.43 8.01
C GLY A 69 -2.99 -18.12 7.58
N ALA A 70 -3.21 -17.64 6.34
CA ALA A 70 -2.86 -16.27 5.98
C ALA A 70 -3.45 -15.28 7.01
N PRO A 71 -2.69 -14.24 7.43
CA PRO A 71 -3.17 -13.29 8.43
C PRO A 71 -4.50 -12.68 7.99
N LYS A 72 -5.55 -12.85 8.79
CA LYS A 72 -6.88 -12.30 8.49
C LYS A 72 -6.91 -10.77 8.53
N ASP A 73 -5.87 -10.14 9.07
CA ASP A 73 -5.83 -8.71 9.34
C ASP A 73 -4.63 -8.00 8.69
N VAL A 74 -4.46 -8.25 7.39
CA VAL A 74 -3.43 -7.60 6.57
C VAL A 74 -3.59 -6.07 6.57
N VAL A 75 -4.83 -5.59 6.71
CA VAL A 75 -5.17 -4.16 6.75
C VAL A 75 -4.54 -3.47 7.96
N VAL A 76 -4.56 -4.09 9.14
CA VAL A 76 -3.88 -3.52 10.33
C VAL A 76 -2.38 -3.41 10.12
N ASP A 77 -1.74 -4.40 9.48
CA ASP A 77 -0.30 -4.35 9.23
C ASP A 77 0.09 -3.24 8.26
N VAL A 78 -0.67 -3.07 7.18
CA VAL A 78 -0.46 -1.95 6.24
C VAL A 78 -0.70 -0.61 6.92
N THR A 79 -1.75 -0.51 7.74
CA THR A 79 -2.08 0.72 8.47
C THR A 79 -0.95 1.12 9.42
N ARG A 80 -0.51 0.20 10.29
CA ARG A 80 0.58 0.43 11.24
C ARG A 80 1.89 0.84 10.54
N ARG A 81 2.24 0.17 9.44
CA ARG A 81 3.45 0.51 8.68
C ARG A 81 3.32 1.86 7.98
N GLY A 82 2.13 2.18 7.44
CA GLY A 82 1.81 3.47 6.86
C GLY A 82 1.88 4.61 7.89
N GLU A 83 1.39 4.40 9.10
CA GLU A 83 1.50 5.37 10.20
C GLU A 83 2.95 5.59 10.64
N ALA A 84 3.72 4.51 10.78
CA ALA A 84 5.14 4.59 11.10
C ALA A 84 5.95 5.37 10.05
N LEU A 85 5.54 5.33 8.78
CA LEU A 85 6.16 6.14 7.73
C LEU A 85 5.81 7.62 7.84
N LYS A 86 4.67 7.99 8.44
CA LYS A 86 4.18 9.37 8.57
C LYS A 86 4.62 10.05 9.87
N ALA A 87 5.10 9.29 10.84
CA ALA A 87 5.42 9.78 12.19
C ALA A 87 6.80 10.46 12.34
N ASP A 88 7.70 10.32 11.36
CA ASP A 88 9.05 10.96 11.33
C ASP A 88 9.03 12.34 10.66
#